data_AF-A0A8R7UCT6-F1
#
_entry.id   AF-A0A8R7UCT6-F1
#
_cell.length_a   1.000
_cell.length_b   1.000
_cell.length_c   1.000
_cell.angle_alpha   90.00
_cell.angle_beta   90.00
_cell.angle_gamma   90.00
#
_symmetry.space_group_name_H-M   'P 1'
#
loop_
_entity.id
_entity.type
_entity.pdbx_description
1 polymer ?
#
loop_
_entity_poly.entity_id
_entity_poly.type
_entity_poly.pdbx_seq_one_letter_code
_entity_poly.pdbx_strand_id
1 'polypeptide(L)'
;MNPPAIRVASYAMVGSHILLSMQLDNVTSPDKVARKYMGTYGYDVEKKVWEMVHEMNLPYLGQAVPLGDQLFLARSKERDGAYAVYYMHVGQSTSGTSELSIIEVPLVVPKARPILGELLIPL
;
A
#
# COMPACT_ATOMS: atom_id res chain seq x y z
N MET A 1 -22.94 17.09 15.35
CA MET A 1 -21.59 16.94 14.73
C MET A 1 -21.75 16.03 13.53
N ASN A 2 -21.11 16.36 12.41
CA ASN A 2 -21.04 15.45 11.27
C ASN A 2 -19.96 14.39 11.54
N PRO A 3 -20.17 13.12 11.16
CA PRO A 3 -19.13 12.11 11.28
C PRO A 3 -17.91 12.52 10.44
N PRO A 4 -16.69 12.15 10.86
CA PRO A 4 -15.50 12.41 10.05
C PRO A 4 -15.65 11.78 8.67
N ALA A 5 -15.29 12.53 7.63
CA ALA A 5 -15.19 12.00 6.28
C ALA A 5 -13.92 11.14 6.19
N ILE A 6 -14.11 9.82 6.31
CA ILE A 6 -13.04 8.83 6.17
C ILE A 6 -13.06 8.32 4.73
N ARG A 7 -11.88 8.31 4.08
CA ARG A 7 -11.69 7.74 2.74
C ARG A 7 -10.62 6.66 2.79
N VAL A 8 -10.70 5.72 1.86
CA VAL A 8 -9.59 4.81 1.59
C VAL A 8 -8.52 5.59 0.82
N ALA A 9 -7.34 5.73 1.41
CA ALA A 9 -6.20 6.41 0.79
C ALA A 9 -5.51 5.50 -0.21
N SER A 10 -5.35 4.23 0.16
CA SER A 10 -4.67 3.21 -0.61
C SER A 10 -5.05 1.80 -0.19
N TYR A 11 -4.94 0.85 -1.13
CA TYR A 11 -5.31 -0.53 -0.91
C TYR A 11 -4.64 -1.51 -1.86
N ALA A 12 -4.55 -2.78 -1.44
CA ALA A 12 -4.07 -3.90 -2.26
C ALA A 12 -4.63 -5.23 -1.75
N MET A 13 -4.65 -6.25 -2.60
CA MET A 13 -4.84 -7.64 -2.17
C MET A 13 -3.47 -8.33 -2.18
N VAL A 14 -3.01 -8.81 -1.02
CA VAL A 14 -1.70 -9.46 -0.84
C VAL A 14 -1.93 -10.83 -0.20
N GLY A 15 -1.69 -11.91 -0.94
CA GLY A 15 -2.08 -13.24 -0.48
C GLY A 15 -3.58 -13.32 -0.21
N SER A 16 -3.97 -13.75 0.99
CA SER A 16 -5.36 -13.78 1.45
C SER A 16 -5.83 -12.47 2.12
N HIS A 17 -4.99 -11.43 2.16
CA HIS A 17 -5.29 -10.20 2.89
C HIS A 17 -5.70 -9.05 1.97
N ILE A 18 -6.81 -8.40 2.29
CA ILE A 18 -7.15 -7.08 1.73
C ILE A 18 -6.54 -6.01 2.63
N LEU A 19 -5.51 -5.33 2.13
CA LEU A 19 -4.79 -4.27 2.83
C LEU A 19 -5.40 -2.89 2.52
N LEU A 20 -5.54 -2.05 3.53
CA LEU A 20 -6.12 -0.71 3.44
C LEU A 20 -5.38 0.27 4.35
N SER A 21 -5.17 1.48 3.86
CA SER A 21 -4.85 2.65 4.68
C SER A 21 -5.93 3.71 4.52
N MET A 22 -6.31 4.33 5.64
CA MET A 22 -7.36 5.33 5.68
C MET A 22 -6.77 6.75 5.62
N GLN A 23 -7.51 7.66 5.01
CA GLN A 23 -7.26 9.09 5.03
C GLN A 23 -8.46 9.80 5.66
N LEU A 24 -8.17 10.81 6.47
CA LEU A 24 -9.16 11.58 7.19
C LEU A 24 -9.25 12.98 6.60
N ASP A 25 -10.38 13.31 5.99
CA ASP A 25 -10.59 14.64 5.39
C ASP A 25 -11.03 15.63 6.50
N ASN A 26 -10.40 16.81 6.52
CA ASN A 26 -10.80 17.99 7.31
C ASN A 26 -10.88 17.79 8.84
N VAL A 27 -9.76 17.44 9.49
CA VAL A 27 -9.69 17.37 10.96
C VAL A 27 -9.14 18.67 11.52
N THR A 28 -10.01 19.46 12.14
CA THR A 28 -9.66 20.70 12.86
C THR A 28 -9.02 20.45 14.24
N SER A 29 -8.86 19.18 14.67
CA SER A 29 -8.22 18.76 15.91
C SER A 29 -7.28 17.56 15.67
N PRO A 30 -5.97 17.78 15.47
CA PRO A 30 -5.07 16.77 14.91
C PRO A 30 -4.83 15.53 15.80
N ASP A 31 -4.95 15.65 17.13
CA ASP A 31 -4.12 14.79 17.99
C ASP A 31 -4.74 13.46 18.43
N LYS A 32 -6.07 13.33 18.46
CA LYS A 32 -6.73 12.08 18.90
C LYS A 32 -7.40 11.29 17.79
N VAL A 33 -7.95 11.96 16.78
CA VAL A 33 -8.69 11.29 15.70
C VAL A 33 -7.73 10.78 14.62
N ALA A 34 -6.66 11.54 14.29
CA ALA A 34 -5.70 11.11 13.29
C ALA A 34 -4.98 9.81 13.70
N ARG A 35 -4.54 9.70 14.97
CA ARG A 35 -3.89 8.48 15.49
C ARG A 35 -4.75 7.22 15.39
N LYS A 36 -6.08 7.35 15.51
CA LYS A 36 -7.00 6.20 15.44
C LYS A 36 -7.07 5.57 14.05
N TYR A 37 -6.75 6.32 12.99
CA TYR A 37 -6.84 5.87 11.60
C TYR A 37 -5.48 5.81 10.90
N MET A 38 -4.39 5.87 11.66
CA MET A 38 -3.04 5.59 11.15
C MET A 38 -2.80 4.08 11.06
N GLY A 39 -1.99 3.70 10.07
CA GLY A 39 -1.53 2.33 9.88
C GLY A 39 -2.18 1.62 8.71
N THR A 40 -1.68 0.44 8.43
CA THR A 40 -2.25 -0.47 7.43
C THR A 40 -3.03 -1.54 8.14
N TYR A 41 -4.30 -1.66 7.79
CA TYR A 41 -5.19 -2.71 8.26
C TYR A 41 -5.33 -3.78 7.18
N GLY A 42 -5.24 -5.05 7.58
CA GLY A 42 -5.47 -6.20 6.73
C GLY A 42 -6.74 -6.93 7.14
N TYR A 43 -7.59 -7.27 6.18
CA TYR A 43 -8.64 -8.27 6.35
C TYR A 43 -8.16 -9.60 5.80
N ASP A 44 -7.92 -10.57 6.68
CA ASP A 44 -7.64 -11.95 6.29
C ASP A 44 -8.95 -12.59 5.82
N VAL A 45 -9.07 -12.85 4.52
CA VAL A 45 -10.31 -13.38 3.90
C VAL A 45 -10.59 -14.81 4.35
N GLU A 46 -9.56 -15.60 4.63
CA GLU A 46 -9.70 -16.99 5.06
C GLU A 46 -10.18 -17.06 6.51
N LYS A 47 -9.55 -16.29 7.39
CA LYS A 47 -9.89 -16.23 8.82
C LYS A 47 -11.07 -15.31 9.13
N LYS A 48 -11.44 -14.44 8.19
CA LYS A 48 -12.51 -13.44 8.31
C LYS A 48 -12.31 -12.45 9.45
N VAL A 49 -11.07 -12.02 9.68
CA VAL A 49 -10.69 -11.10 10.77
C VAL A 49 -9.99 -9.85 10.24
N TRP A 50 -10.19 -8.73 10.94
CA TRP A 50 -9.46 -7.49 10.72
C TRP A 50 -8.37 -7.32 11.77
N GLU A 51 -7.18 -6.96 11.33
CA GLU A 51 -6.06 -6.63 12.22
C GLU A 51 -5.21 -5.50 11.63
N MET A 52 -4.49 -4.78 12.49
CA MET A 52 -3.45 -3.85 12.05
C MET A 52 -2.22 -4.69 11.72
N VAL A 53 -1.76 -4.63 10.47
CA VAL A 53 -0.61 -5.40 9.98
C VAL A 53 0.65 -4.55 9.83
N HIS A 54 0.52 -3.22 9.92
CA HIS A 54 1.64 -2.28 9.87
C HIS A 54 1.27 -0.98 10.59
N GLU A 55 2.21 -0.41 11.33
CA GLU A 55 1.99 0.85 12.08
C GLU A 55 1.92 2.08 11.17
N MET A 56 2.57 2.02 10.00
CA MET A 56 2.51 3.08 8.99
C MET A 56 1.47 2.78 7.92
N ASN A 57 0.93 3.85 7.35
CA ASN A 57 0.12 3.77 6.13
C ASN A 57 0.96 3.28 4.95
N LEU A 58 0.30 2.63 3.98
CA LEU A 58 0.91 2.21 2.72
C LEU A 58 1.61 3.41 2.03
N PRO A 59 2.81 3.23 1.48
CA PRO A 59 3.65 4.29 0.91
C PRO A 59 3.21 4.75 -0.48
N TYR A 60 2.04 4.31 -0.94
CA TYR A 60 1.46 4.65 -2.24
C TYR A 60 0.04 5.19 -2.13
N LEU A 61 -0.47 5.72 -3.24
CA LEU A 61 -1.81 6.28 -3.41
C LEU A 61 -2.68 5.33 -4.23
N GLY A 62 -3.95 5.21 -3.82
CA GLY A 62 -4.94 4.40 -4.51
C GLY A 62 -4.62 2.91 -4.49
N GLN A 63 -5.04 2.22 -5.54
CA GLN A 63 -4.84 0.78 -5.68
C GLN A 63 -3.40 0.45 -6.08
N ALA A 64 -2.79 -0.54 -5.43
CA ALA A 64 -1.65 -1.25 -6.00
C ALA A 64 -2.14 -2.44 -6.84
N VAL A 65 -1.56 -2.59 -8.04
CA VAL A 65 -1.92 -3.64 -9.01
C VAL A 65 -0.86 -4.73 -8.95
N PRO A 66 -1.23 -6.01 -8.80
CA PRO A 66 -0.25 -7.09 -8.78
C PRO A 66 0.43 -7.25 -10.15
N LEU A 67 1.76 -7.40 -10.13
CA LEU A 67 2.63 -7.76 -11.26
C LEU A 67 3.09 -9.22 -11.19
N GLY A 68 2.58 -9.98 -10.22
CA GLY A 68 2.96 -11.33 -9.88
C GLY A 68 2.53 -11.63 -8.45
N ASP A 69 3.15 -12.61 -7.81
CA ASP A 69 2.72 -13.08 -6.49
C ASP A 69 2.94 -12.03 -5.39
N GLN A 70 4.09 -11.33 -5.43
CA GLN A 70 4.51 -10.42 -4.35
C GLN A 70 4.94 -9.05 -4.85
N LEU A 71 4.96 -8.82 -6.17
CA LEU A 71 5.34 -7.54 -6.77
C LEU A 71 4.08 -6.78 -7.17
N PHE A 72 4.08 -5.48 -6.92
CA PHE A 72 2.92 -4.62 -7.14
C PHE A 72 3.32 -3.27 -7.72
N LEU A 73 2.63 -2.85 -8.76
CA LEU A 73 2.75 -1.50 -9.32
C LEU A 73 1.82 -0.56 -8.56
N ALA A 74 2.35 0.55 -8.06
CA ALA A 74 1.54 1.56 -7.39
C ALA A 74 2.10 2.97 -7.58
N ARG A 75 1.29 3.99 -7.29
CA ARG A 75 1.70 5.40 -7.34
C ARG A 75 2.39 5.80 -6.04
N SER A 76 3.71 5.92 -6.06
CA SER A 76 4.55 6.22 -4.89
C SER A 76 4.26 7.62 -4.34
N LYS A 77 4.11 7.74 -3.01
CA LYS A 77 4.03 9.04 -2.34
C LYS A 77 5.38 9.76 -2.32
N GLU A 78 6.47 9.01 -2.21
CA GLU A 78 7.84 9.56 -2.17
C GLU A 78 8.31 10.08 -3.53
N ARG A 79 7.68 9.62 -4.62
CA ARG A 79 7.99 10.04 -6.00
C ARG A 79 6.92 10.95 -6.60
N ASP A 80 6.28 11.78 -5.79
CA ASP A 80 5.25 12.74 -6.23
C ASP A 80 4.11 12.09 -7.06
N GLY A 81 3.76 10.85 -6.73
CA GLY A 81 2.71 10.09 -7.40
C GLY A 81 3.14 9.38 -8.69
N ALA A 82 4.43 9.37 -9.03
CA ALA A 82 4.98 8.53 -10.09
C ALA A 82 4.86 7.03 -9.73
N TYR A 83 4.85 6.17 -10.76
CA TYR A 83 4.77 4.73 -10.54
C TYR A 83 6.07 4.16 -9.98
N ALA A 84 5.93 3.24 -9.03
CA ALA A 84 6.99 2.43 -8.47
C ALA A 84 6.50 0.99 -8.27
N VAL A 85 7.45 0.05 -8.19
CA VAL A 85 7.16 -1.35 -7.87
C VAL A 85 7.47 -1.59 -6.40
N TYR A 86 6.54 -2.24 -5.71
CA TYR A 86 6.66 -2.64 -4.32
C TYR A 86 6.66 -4.15 -4.22
N TYR A 87 7.61 -4.69 -3.46
CA TYR A 87 7.50 -6.04 -2.92
C TYR A 87 6.61 -5.96 -1.66
N MET A 88 5.53 -6.73 -1.62
CA MET A 88 4.62 -6.81 -0.48
C MET A 88 4.41 -8.27 -0.07
N HIS A 89 4.51 -8.53 1.22
CA HIS A 89 4.26 -9.84 1.82
C HIS A 89 3.59 -9.68 3.18
N VAL A 90 2.53 -10.44 3.43
CA VAL A 90 1.93 -10.57 4.76
C VAL A 90 2.37 -11.89 5.36
N GLY A 91 3.19 -11.82 6.39
CA GLY A 91 3.66 -12.97 7.16
C GLY A 91 2.99 -13.02 8.53
N GLN A 92 3.44 -13.95 9.38
CA GLN A 92 3.10 -13.97 10.80
C GLN A 92 4.29 -13.51 11.62
N SER A 93 4.04 -12.61 12.57
CA SER A 93 5.02 -12.21 13.57
C SER A 93 5.28 -13.36 14.56
N THR A 94 6.28 -13.18 15.41
CA THR A 94 6.59 -14.14 16.49
C THR A 94 5.46 -14.29 17.52
N SER A 95 4.55 -13.31 17.62
CA SER A 95 3.36 -13.36 18.48
C SER A 95 2.14 -13.98 17.79
N GLY A 96 2.26 -14.35 16.51
CA GLY A 96 1.20 -14.99 15.72
C GLY A 96 0.24 -14.02 15.04
N THR A 97 0.44 -12.70 15.18
CA THR A 97 -0.33 -11.67 14.47
C THR A 97 0.16 -11.51 13.04
N SER A 98 -0.71 -11.12 12.10
CA SER A 98 -0.22 -10.86 10.74
C SER A 98 0.62 -9.58 10.69
N GLU A 99 1.68 -9.59 9.89
CA GLU A 99 2.64 -8.49 9.77
C GLU A 99 2.97 -8.25 8.29
N LEU A 100 2.87 -7.01 7.84
CA LEU A 100 3.17 -6.59 6.48
C LEU A 100 4.64 -6.19 6.35
N SER A 101 5.36 -6.86 5.46
CA SER A 101 6.63 -6.39 4.92
C SER A 101 6.40 -5.70 3.58
N ILE A 102 6.88 -4.46 3.45
CA ILE A 102 6.77 -3.68 2.22
C ILE A 102 8.08 -2.95 1.91
N ILE A 103 8.58 -3.12 0.68
CA ILE A 103 9.84 -2.50 0.23
C ILE A 103 9.64 -2.01 -1.21
N GLU A 104 10.04 -0.77 -1.49
CA GLU A 104 10.12 -0.28 -2.88
C GLU A 104 11.29 -0.97 -3.60
N VAL A 105 11.01 -1.61 -4.73
CA VAL A 105 12.00 -2.34 -5.53
C VAL A 105 12.66 -1.37 -6.51
N PRO A 106 13.99 -1.22 -6.48
CA PRO A 106 14.69 -0.40 -7.46
C PRO A 106 14.56 -0.99 -8.86
N LEU A 107 13.90 -0.27 -9.77
CA LEU A 107 13.86 -0.65 -11.18
C LEU A 107 15.18 -0.26 -11.84
N VAL A 108 15.97 -1.26 -12.23
CA VAL A 108 17.14 -1.04 -13.09
C VAL A 108 16.63 -1.01 -14.52
N VAL A 109 16.42 0.19 -15.06
CA VAL A 109 16.18 0.34 -16.50
C VAL A 109 17.52 0.13 -17.21
N PRO A 110 17.70 -0.94 -18.00
CA PRO A 110 18.89 -1.07 -18.81
C PRO A 110 18.99 0.15 -19.71
N LYS A 111 20.18 0.74 -19.87
CA LYS A 111 20.41 1.81 -20.86
C LYS A 111 20.25 1.23 -22.27
N ALA A 112 19.02 0.98 -22.70
CA ALA A 112 18.72 0.68 -24.09
C ALA A 112 18.91 1.97 -24.90
N ARG A 113 19.65 1.89 -26.01
CA ARG A 113 19.64 2.95 -27.02
C ARG A 113 18.20 3.10 -27.50
N PRO A 114 17.63 4.31 -27.55
CA PRO A 114 16.26 4.48 -28.02
C PRO A 114 16.21 4.06 -29.49
N ILE A 115 15.57 2.94 -29.77
CA ILE A 115 15.04 2.64 -31.10
C ILE A 115 13.63 3.24 -31.10
N LEU A 116 13.44 4.26 -31.93
CA LEU A 116 12.17 4.94 -32.13
C LEU A 116 11.08 3.92 -32.50
N GLY A 117 10.14 3.63 -31.59
CA GLY A 117 8.95 2.85 -31.93
C GLY A 117 8.29 2.02 -30.84
N GLU A 118 8.97 1.67 -29.74
CA GLU A 118 8.37 0.79 -28.73
C GLU A 118 8.19 1.49 -27.39
N LEU A 119 6.92 1.66 -26.99
CA LEU A 119 6.53 2.00 -25.63
C LEU A 119 6.80 0.77 -24.75
N LEU A 120 8.04 0.62 -24.31
CA LEU A 120 8.39 -0.34 -23.26
C LEU A 120 7.93 0.24 -21.92
N ILE A 121 6.83 -0.30 -21.38
CA ILE A 121 6.50 -0.16 -19.97
C ILE A 121 7.34 -1.21 -19.26
N PRO A 122 8.38 -0.84 -18.48
CA PRO A 122 9.05 -1.82 -17.63
C PRO A 122 8.08 -2.18 -16.51
N LEU A 123 7.59 -3.42 -16.52
CA LEU A 123 6.91 -4.06 -15.40
C LEU A 123 7.94 -4.41 -14.33
#